data_AF-A0A1Q4GPA4-F1
#
_entry.id   AF-A0A1Q4GPA4-F1
#
_cell.length_a   1.000
_cell.length_b   1.000
_cell.length_c   1.000
_cell.angle_alpha   90.00
_cell.angle_beta   90.00
_cell.angle_gamma   90.00
#
_symmetry.space_group_name_H-M   'P 1'
#
loop_
_entity.id
_entity.type
_entity.pdbx_description
1 polymer ?
#
loop_
_entity_poly.entity_id
_entity_poly.type
_entity_poly.pdbx_seq_one_letter_code
_entity_poly.pdbx_strand_id
1 'polypeptide(L)'
;MTRPRGFTLIELAIVLVIITILIGGLVMPLTAQIQARRIAETKKTLEEAREAIIGYAMNHTVAGTCRCVYLADTTLDPDASTCPVSLCPATGAASTTLTLPIARHYLPCPDLMENDPEPNLDNDGDGSLRDLNNGREDRYAASGKIGECATLSGNLPWVTLGAGPQDAWGNRLRYTVSEKFGKAKTGFARTDAGDIEICSSSTCTTPDVADQVVAAIISHGPNGWGARSVHGTLLKNPASADELENTNGDNRIVSRSPTAADSSSGEFDDLAVWISAGQLRGRVCPAGGCP
;
A
#
# COMPACT_ATOMS: atom_id res chain seq x y z
N MET A 1 -41.13 -65.24 -12.53
CA MET A 1 -40.28 -64.72 -11.43
C MET A 1 -38.84 -64.69 -11.92
N THR A 2 -38.35 -63.52 -12.34
CA THR A 2 -36.96 -63.33 -12.77
C THR A 2 -36.07 -63.24 -11.53
N ARG A 3 -35.11 -64.16 -11.41
CA ARG A 3 -34.18 -64.23 -10.28
C ARG A 3 -33.18 -63.07 -10.42
N PRO A 4 -33.05 -62.14 -9.47
CA PRO A 4 -32.07 -61.07 -9.57
C PRO A 4 -30.66 -61.69 -9.53
N ARG A 5 -29.83 -61.35 -10.53
CA ARG A 5 -28.40 -61.70 -10.53
C ARG A 5 -27.71 -60.86 -9.46
N GLY A 6 -27.06 -61.49 -8.49
CA GLY A 6 -26.26 -60.81 -7.47
C GLY A 6 -24.91 -60.35 -8.03
N PHE A 7 -24.36 -59.27 -7.47
CA PHE A 7 -23.04 -58.77 -7.82
C PHE A 7 -21.94 -59.67 -7.26
N THR A 8 -20.87 -59.87 -8.04
CA THR A 8 -19.70 -60.63 -7.59
C THR A 8 -18.82 -59.77 -6.68
N LEU A 9 -18.12 -60.41 -5.72
CA LEU A 9 -17.17 -59.70 -4.86
C LEU A 9 -16.06 -58.99 -5.67
N ILE A 10 -15.69 -59.55 -6.82
CA ILE A 10 -14.67 -58.97 -7.70
C ILE A 10 -15.17 -57.72 -8.44
N GLU A 11 -16.43 -57.70 -8.89
CA GLU A 11 -17.03 -56.49 -9.49
C GLU A 11 -17.09 -55.34 -8.47
N LEU A 12 -17.48 -55.63 -7.23
CA LEU A 12 -17.51 -54.62 -6.18
C LEU A 12 -16.09 -54.13 -5.85
N ALA A 13 -15.09 -55.02 -5.80
CA ALA A 13 -13.70 -54.65 -5.56
C ALA A 13 -13.13 -53.75 -6.68
N ILE A 14 -13.41 -54.07 -7.95
CA ILE A 14 -12.97 -53.24 -9.09
C ILE A 14 -13.65 -51.87 -9.06
N VAL A 15 -14.95 -51.82 -8.76
CA VAL A 15 -15.70 -50.56 -8.66
C VAL A 15 -15.14 -49.67 -7.55
N LEU A 16 -14.81 -50.23 -6.39
CA LEU A 16 -14.20 -49.48 -5.30
C LEU A 16 -12.81 -48.95 -5.68
N VAL A 17 -11.97 -49.74 -6.34
CA VAL A 17 -10.66 -49.29 -6.84
C VAL A 17 -10.82 -48.14 -7.84
N ILE A 18 -11.73 -48.25 -8.80
CA ILE A 18 -12.00 -47.18 -9.77
C ILE A 18 -12.48 -45.91 -9.07
N ILE A 19 -13.40 -46.01 -8.11
CA ILE A 19 -13.88 -44.86 -7.34
C ILE A 19 -12.74 -44.21 -6.55
N THR A 20 -11.87 -44.99 -5.91
CA THR A 20 -10.73 -44.42 -5.18
C THR A 20 -9.74 -43.68 -6.09
N ILE A 21 -9.49 -44.21 -7.29
CA ILE A 21 -8.62 -43.56 -8.29
C ILE A 21 -9.28 -42.28 -8.83
N LEU A 22 -10.59 -42.31 -9.12
CA LEU A 22 -11.31 -41.15 -9.62
C LEU A 22 -11.41 -40.02 -8.58
N ILE A 23 -11.68 -40.35 -7.32
CA ILE A 23 -11.71 -39.36 -6.23
C ILE A 23 -10.29 -38.82 -6.01
N GLY A 24 -9.27 -39.67 -5.95
CA GLY A 24 -7.88 -39.26 -5.78
C GLY A 24 -7.36 -38.36 -6.91
N GLY A 25 -7.75 -38.63 -8.16
CA GLY A 25 -7.36 -37.83 -9.33
C GLY A 25 -7.98 -36.43 -9.39
N LEU A 26 -9.11 -36.20 -8.71
CA LEU A 26 -9.84 -34.93 -8.76
C LEU A 26 -9.52 -33.97 -7.60
N VAL A 27 -8.86 -34.42 -6.53
CA VAL A 27 -8.61 -33.58 -5.35
C VAL A 27 -7.47 -32.57 -5.56
N MET A 28 -6.38 -32.97 -6.23
CA MET A 28 -5.24 -32.08 -6.50
C MET A 28 -5.58 -30.82 -7.33
N PRO A 29 -6.36 -30.87 -8.43
CA PRO A 29 -6.67 -29.66 -9.18
C PRO A 29 -7.53 -28.67 -8.38
N LEU A 30 -8.34 -29.16 -7.44
CA LEU A 30 -9.22 -28.30 -6.63
C LEU A 30 -8.43 -27.41 -5.66
N THR A 31 -7.41 -27.94 -4.99
CA THR A 31 -6.60 -27.15 -4.04
C THR A 31 -5.81 -26.05 -4.75
N ALA A 32 -5.22 -26.37 -5.91
CA ALA A 32 -4.53 -25.39 -6.75
C ALA A 32 -5.50 -24.30 -7.28
N GLN A 33 -6.72 -24.69 -7.67
CA GLN A 33 -7.74 -23.72 -8.09
C GLN A 33 -8.17 -22.78 -6.97
N ILE A 34 -8.33 -23.29 -5.74
CA ILE A 34 -8.66 -22.45 -4.57
C ILE A 34 -7.53 -21.45 -4.29
N GLN A 35 -6.26 -21.89 -4.35
CA GLN A 35 -5.13 -20.98 -4.15
C GLN A 35 -5.04 -19.92 -5.24
N ALA A 36 -5.20 -20.30 -6.51
CA ALA A 36 -5.25 -19.35 -7.61
C ALA A 36 -6.37 -18.31 -7.44
N ARG A 37 -7.55 -18.74 -6.95
CA ARG A 37 -8.66 -17.83 -6.63
C ARG A 37 -8.30 -16.87 -5.50
N ARG A 38 -7.70 -17.35 -4.40
CA ARG A 38 -7.30 -16.50 -3.27
C ARG A 38 -6.24 -15.47 -3.66
N ILE A 39 -5.28 -15.85 -4.50
CA ILE A 39 -4.29 -14.93 -5.05
C ILE A 39 -4.98 -13.87 -5.92
N ALA A 40 -5.91 -14.27 -6.80
CA ALA A 40 -6.65 -13.33 -7.63
C ALA A 40 -7.52 -12.37 -6.81
N GLU A 41 -8.19 -12.86 -5.77
CA GLU A 41 -8.96 -12.05 -4.83
C GLU A 41 -8.07 -11.06 -4.07
N THR A 42 -6.92 -11.51 -3.57
CA THR A 42 -5.96 -10.66 -2.88
C THR A 42 -5.41 -9.57 -3.79
N LYS A 43 -5.04 -9.89 -5.04
CA LYS A 43 -4.62 -8.88 -6.02
C LYS A 43 -5.71 -7.84 -6.26
N LYS A 44 -6.97 -8.26 -6.33
CA LYS A 44 -8.10 -7.35 -6.45
C LYS A 44 -8.21 -6.44 -5.22
N THR A 45 -8.12 -6.99 -4.00
CA THR A 45 -8.14 -6.19 -2.76
C THR A 45 -6.99 -5.19 -2.71
N LEU A 46 -5.79 -5.58 -3.13
CA LEU A 46 -4.62 -4.71 -3.22
C LEU A 46 -4.87 -3.53 -4.19
N GLU A 47 -5.43 -3.79 -5.38
CA GLU A 47 -5.77 -2.73 -6.34
C GLU A 47 -6.91 -1.83 -5.83
N GLU A 48 -7.91 -2.37 -5.14
CA GLU A 48 -8.97 -1.57 -4.51
C GLU A 48 -8.40 -0.66 -3.41
N ALA A 49 -7.49 -1.16 -2.57
CA ALA A 49 -6.78 -0.36 -1.58
C ALA A 49 -5.91 0.72 -2.22
N ARG A 50 -5.22 0.39 -3.32
CA ARG A 50 -4.43 1.34 -4.11
C ARG A 50 -5.27 2.49 -4.65
N GLU A 51 -6.43 2.20 -5.24
CA GLU A 51 -7.34 3.26 -5.73
C GLU A 51 -7.98 4.04 -4.57
N ALA A 52 -8.26 3.40 -3.42
CA ALA A 52 -8.75 4.09 -2.23
C ALA A 52 -7.73 5.12 -1.68
N ILE A 53 -6.44 4.79 -1.68
CA ILE A 53 -5.36 5.73 -1.29
C ILE A 53 -5.28 6.92 -2.25
N ILE A 54 -5.40 6.68 -3.57
CA ILE A 54 -5.45 7.78 -4.55
C ILE A 54 -6.69 8.64 -4.32
N GLY A 55 -7.86 8.02 -4.09
CA GLY A 55 -9.11 8.71 -3.80
C GLY A 55 -9.06 9.54 -2.52
N TYR A 56 -8.42 9.02 -1.46
CA TYR A 56 -8.14 9.76 -0.24
C TYR A 56 -7.37 11.04 -0.55
N ALA A 57 -6.28 10.95 -1.31
CA ALA A 57 -5.45 12.08 -1.66
C ALA A 57 -6.22 13.16 -2.44
N MET A 58 -7.16 12.77 -3.32
CA MET A 58 -7.98 13.71 -4.08
C MET A 58 -8.88 14.57 -3.18
N ASN A 59 -9.33 14.03 -2.05
CA ASN A 59 -10.29 14.70 -1.16
C ASN A 59 -9.63 15.32 0.10
N HIS A 60 -8.34 15.05 0.33
CA HIS A 60 -7.60 15.53 1.49
C HIS A 60 -6.51 16.50 1.05
N THR A 61 -6.78 17.78 1.28
CA THR A 61 -5.87 18.88 0.92
C THR A 61 -5.61 19.80 2.09
N VAL A 62 -4.41 20.36 2.10
CA VAL A 62 -4.06 21.49 2.95
C VAL A 62 -3.98 22.77 2.14
N ALA A 63 -4.59 23.83 2.66
CA ALA A 63 -4.49 25.15 2.08
C ALA A 63 -3.09 25.73 2.31
N GLY A 64 -2.51 26.28 1.26
CA GLY A 64 -1.23 26.97 1.29
C GLY A 64 -1.26 28.22 0.44
N THR A 65 -0.11 28.86 0.32
CA THR A 65 0.08 29.96 -0.62
C THR A 65 1.39 29.77 -1.38
N CYS A 66 1.42 30.25 -2.62
CA CYS A 66 2.63 30.34 -3.42
C CYS A 66 2.79 31.78 -3.95
N ARG A 67 3.98 32.12 -4.41
CA ARG A 67 4.35 33.48 -4.84
C ARG A 67 4.76 33.47 -6.32
N CYS A 68 4.20 34.40 -7.08
CA CYS A 68 4.66 34.77 -8.42
C CYS A 68 5.38 36.11 -8.33
N VAL A 69 6.66 36.13 -8.69
CA VAL A 69 7.51 37.34 -8.64
C VAL A 69 7.64 37.90 -10.05
N TYR A 70 7.44 39.22 -10.20
CA TYR A 70 7.54 39.89 -11.49
C TYR A 70 8.70 40.89 -11.51
N LEU A 71 9.42 40.91 -12.63
CA LEU A 71 10.50 41.85 -12.90
C LEU A 71 9.97 43.25 -13.19
N ALA A 72 10.88 44.22 -13.29
CA ALA A 72 10.55 45.61 -13.59
C ALA A 72 9.90 45.79 -14.97
N ASP A 73 10.16 44.88 -15.92
CA ASP A 73 9.56 44.87 -17.26
C ASP A 73 8.19 44.21 -17.31
N THR A 74 7.60 43.86 -16.15
CA THR A 74 6.31 43.18 -15.95
C THR A 74 6.29 41.68 -16.30
N THR A 75 7.42 41.10 -16.71
CA THR A 75 7.54 39.66 -16.99
C THR A 75 7.70 38.85 -15.71
N LEU A 76 7.28 37.58 -15.74
CA LEU A 76 7.43 36.65 -14.64
C LEU A 76 8.91 36.26 -14.45
N ASP A 77 9.40 36.33 -13.22
CA ASP A 77 10.69 35.77 -12.80
C ASP A 77 10.47 34.31 -12.35
N PRO A 78 10.82 33.30 -13.17
CA PRO A 78 10.58 31.89 -12.83
C PRO A 78 11.49 31.39 -11.70
N ASP A 79 12.66 32.00 -11.52
CA ASP A 79 13.65 31.55 -10.53
C ASP A 79 13.33 32.10 -9.13
N ALA A 80 12.74 33.30 -9.05
CA ALA A 80 12.26 33.88 -7.80
C ALA A 80 10.83 33.45 -7.43
N SER A 81 10.06 32.88 -8.36
CA SER A 81 8.69 32.41 -8.12
C SER A 81 8.66 31.04 -7.46
N THR A 82 7.75 30.85 -6.50
CA THR A 82 7.53 29.55 -5.85
C THR A 82 6.33 28.79 -6.41
N CYS A 83 5.42 29.47 -7.10
CA CYS A 83 4.35 28.80 -7.84
C CYS A 83 4.89 28.14 -9.12
N PRO A 84 4.30 27.02 -9.58
CA PRO A 84 4.44 26.59 -10.97
C PRO A 84 4.12 27.75 -11.92
N VAL A 85 4.96 27.94 -12.94
CA VAL A 85 4.79 29.02 -13.94
C VAL A 85 3.43 28.99 -14.64
N SER A 86 2.80 27.82 -14.74
CA SER A 86 1.46 27.65 -15.31
C SER A 86 0.33 28.22 -14.44
N LEU A 87 0.56 28.42 -13.14
CA LEU A 87 -0.40 29.04 -12.23
C LEU A 87 -0.26 30.57 -12.17
N CYS A 88 0.88 31.10 -12.61
CA CYS A 88 1.14 32.53 -12.62
C CYS A 88 0.57 33.20 -13.87
N PRO A 89 -0.07 34.38 -13.73
CA PRO A 89 -0.32 35.25 -14.87
C PRO A 89 0.96 35.53 -15.66
N ALA A 90 0.86 35.62 -17.00
CA ALA A 90 2.02 35.87 -17.85
C ALA A 90 2.66 37.25 -17.62
N THR A 91 1.87 38.22 -17.15
CA THR A 91 2.30 39.58 -16.84
C THR A 91 1.70 40.05 -15.53
N GLY A 92 2.46 40.80 -14.75
CA GLY A 92 2.05 41.35 -13.46
C GLY A 92 2.41 42.83 -13.31
N ALA A 93 2.23 43.39 -12.13
CA ALA A 93 2.72 44.74 -11.85
C ALA A 93 4.25 44.74 -11.71
N ALA A 94 4.91 45.75 -12.25
CA ALA A 94 6.38 45.86 -12.26
C ALA A 94 6.96 45.78 -10.84
N SER A 95 7.96 44.92 -10.64
CA SER A 95 8.64 44.72 -9.35
C SER A 95 7.70 44.36 -8.20
N THR A 96 6.66 43.56 -8.47
CA THR A 96 5.71 43.11 -7.45
C THR A 96 5.74 41.61 -7.23
N THR A 97 5.21 41.17 -6.09
CA THR A 97 4.91 39.76 -5.83
C THR A 97 3.41 39.58 -5.71
N LEU A 98 2.86 38.65 -6.48
CA LEU A 98 1.49 38.17 -6.34
C LEU A 98 1.49 36.88 -5.52
N THR A 99 0.69 36.86 -4.45
CA THR A 99 0.47 35.65 -3.65
C THR A 99 -0.82 34.97 -4.10
N LEU A 100 -0.74 33.69 -4.44
CA LEU A 100 -1.87 32.89 -4.89
C LEU A 100 -2.22 31.80 -3.85
N PRO A 101 -3.51 31.53 -3.60
CA PRO A 101 -3.91 30.39 -2.79
C PRO A 101 -3.66 29.09 -3.56
N ILE A 102 -3.17 28.07 -2.86
CA ILE A 102 -2.95 26.73 -3.41
C ILE A 102 -3.53 25.67 -2.48
N ALA A 103 -3.84 24.51 -3.03
CA ALA A 103 -4.20 23.32 -2.29
C ALA A 103 -3.17 22.23 -2.57
N ARG A 104 -2.60 21.64 -1.52
CA ARG A 104 -1.66 20.51 -1.64
C ARG A 104 -2.28 19.26 -1.06
N HIS A 105 -2.14 18.17 -1.79
CA HIS A 105 -2.68 16.88 -1.39
C HIS A 105 -1.71 16.16 -0.45
N TYR A 106 -2.21 15.18 0.30
CA TYR A 106 -1.39 14.28 1.12
C TYR A 106 -2.00 12.87 1.14
N LEU A 107 -1.18 11.88 1.46
CA LEU A 107 -1.56 10.48 1.59
C LEU A 107 -1.96 10.15 3.03
N PRO A 108 -2.81 9.13 3.23
CA PRO A 108 -3.14 8.67 4.57
C PRO A 108 -1.91 8.09 5.26
N CYS A 109 -1.85 8.20 6.58
CA CYS A 109 -0.81 7.56 7.37
C CYS A 109 -1.16 6.09 7.68
N PRO A 110 -0.18 5.21 7.89
CA PRO A 110 -0.45 3.85 8.35
C PRO A 110 -1.11 3.83 9.72
N ASP A 111 -1.85 2.75 9.97
CA ASP A 111 -2.38 2.35 11.27
C ASP A 111 -1.26 1.71 12.10
N LEU A 112 -1.07 2.18 13.33
CA LEU A 112 0.00 1.76 14.23
C LEU A 112 -0.19 0.31 14.65
N MET A 113 0.92 -0.44 14.71
CA MET A 113 0.85 -1.88 14.99
C MET A 113 1.20 -2.26 16.43
N GLU A 114 2.26 -1.70 16.98
CA GLU A 114 2.85 -2.19 18.25
C GLU A 114 3.21 -1.08 19.23
N ASN A 115 3.79 0.00 18.74
CA ASN A 115 4.28 1.10 19.56
C ASN A 115 3.57 2.37 19.18
N ASP A 116 2.96 3.00 20.17
CA ASP A 116 2.36 4.32 20.04
C ASP A 116 3.35 5.37 20.57
N PRO A 117 3.83 6.30 19.71
CA PRO A 117 4.74 7.35 20.13
C PRO A 117 4.09 8.42 21.03
N GLU A 118 2.75 8.51 21.04
CA GLU A 118 1.97 9.50 21.78
C GLU A 118 0.80 8.86 22.58
N PRO A 119 1.06 7.89 23.49
CA PRO A 119 0.04 7.01 24.10
C PRO A 119 -1.00 7.69 25.00
N ASN A 120 -0.94 9.01 25.14
CA ASN A 120 -1.90 9.81 25.91
C ASN A 120 -2.63 10.83 25.02
N LEU A 121 -2.48 10.71 23.70
CA LEU A 121 -3.13 11.54 22.71
C LEU A 121 -3.97 10.66 21.79
N ASP A 122 -4.85 11.31 21.05
CA ASP A 122 -5.72 10.71 20.05
C ASP A 122 -5.12 11.06 18.69
N ASN A 123 -4.37 10.10 18.12
CA ASN A 123 -3.55 10.29 16.92
C ASN A 123 -4.36 10.17 15.62
N ASP A 124 -5.58 9.65 15.70
CA ASP A 124 -6.49 9.50 14.56
C ASP A 124 -7.71 10.43 14.60
N GLY A 125 -7.93 11.11 15.74
CA GLY A 125 -8.98 12.10 15.96
C GLY A 125 -10.37 11.50 16.15
N ASP A 126 -10.49 10.22 16.52
CA ASP A 126 -11.77 9.52 16.68
C ASP A 126 -12.40 9.65 18.07
N GLY A 127 -11.69 10.30 19.00
CA GLY A 127 -12.10 10.52 20.39
C GLY A 127 -11.66 9.41 21.35
N SER A 128 -10.91 8.42 20.88
CA SER A 128 -10.30 7.36 21.67
C SER A 128 -8.78 7.54 21.81
N LEU A 129 -8.20 7.03 22.89
CA LEU A 129 -6.73 6.91 23.05
C LEU A 129 -6.25 5.50 22.62
N ARG A 130 -6.91 4.91 21.62
CA ARG A 130 -6.63 3.53 21.18
C ARG A 130 -6.27 3.56 19.72
N ASP A 131 -5.04 3.93 19.47
CA ASP A 131 -4.48 4.18 18.14
C ASP A 131 -3.98 2.87 17.50
N LEU A 132 -3.54 1.91 18.32
CA LEU A 132 -3.00 0.64 17.81
C LEU A 132 -4.07 -0.26 17.16
N ASN A 133 -3.84 -0.62 15.90
CA ASN A 133 -4.55 -1.64 15.11
C ASN A 133 -6.07 -1.41 15.01
N ASN A 134 -6.50 -0.16 15.06
CA ASN A 134 -7.91 0.19 14.99
C ASN A 134 -8.37 0.39 13.54
N GLY A 135 -7.43 0.45 12.60
CA GLY A 135 -7.65 0.60 11.16
C GLY A 135 -7.87 2.03 10.73
N ARG A 136 -7.66 3.01 11.60
CA ARG A 136 -7.61 4.42 11.27
C ARG A 136 -6.15 4.82 11.02
N GLU A 137 -5.95 5.99 10.41
CA GLU A 137 -4.60 6.47 10.16
C GLU A 137 -4.08 7.19 11.40
N ASP A 138 -2.80 7.03 11.72
CA ASP A 138 -2.23 7.67 12.91
C ASP A 138 -1.26 8.79 12.54
N ARG A 139 -1.55 9.97 13.05
CA ARG A 139 -0.75 11.19 12.87
C ARG A 139 -0.35 11.74 14.21
N TYR A 140 0.84 12.34 14.30
CA TYR A 140 1.22 13.07 15.50
C TYR A 140 0.17 14.16 15.81
N ALA A 141 -0.39 14.11 17.01
CA ALA A 141 -1.42 15.03 17.50
C ALA A 141 -0.80 16.18 18.31
N ALA A 142 0.40 16.00 18.86
CA ALA A 142 1.18 17.06 19.49
C ALA A 142 2.62 17.06 18.97
N SER A 143 3.51 17.73 19.70
CA SER A 143 4.94 17.92 19.40
C SER A 143 5.25 18.83 18.19
N GLY A 144 6.52 18.91 17.81
CA GLY A 144 6.95 19.60 16.58
C GLY A 144 6.54 18.91 15.28
N LYS A 145 5.88 17.74 15.37
CA LYS A 145 5.53 16.86 14.25
C LYS A 145 4.04 16.82 13.92
N ILE A 146 3.21 17.72 14.48
CA ILE A 146 1.76 17.71 14.29
C ILE A 146 1.38 17.55 12.80
N GLY A 147 0.59 16.51 12.51
CA GLY A 147 0.10 16.17 11.17
C GLY A 147 1.05 15.33 10.31
N GLU A 148 2.25 15.00 10.79
CA GLU A 148 3.11 13.97 10.21
C GLU A 148 2.65 12.57 10.66
N CYS A 149 2.96 11.53 9.88
CA CYS A 149 2.60 10.16 10.25
C CYS A 149 3.35 9.70 11.50
N ALA A 150 2.63 9.04 12.41
CA ALA A 150 3.20 8.46 13.63
C ALA A 150 4.24 7.37 13.32
N THR A 151 3.99 6.61 12.24
CA THR A 151 4.92 5.66 11.59
C THR A 151 4.84 5.80 10.07
N LEU A 152 5.88 5.39 9.34
CA LEU A 152 5.85 5.34 7.86
C LEU A 152 5.47 3.96 7.32
N SER A 153 5.50 2.91 8.16
CA SER A 153 5.06 1.57 7.82
C SER A 153 4.20 0.99 8.95
N GLY A 154 3.06 0.42 8.60
CA GLY A 154 2.05 -0.09 9.54
C GLY A 154 0.97 -0.91 8.84
N ASN A 155 -0.17 -1.14 9.48
CA ASN A 155 -1.29 -1.72 8.76
C ASN A 155 -1.86 -0.68 7.78
N LEU A 156 -2.50 -1.15 6.71
CA LEU A 156 -3.35 -0.33 5.88
C LEU A 156 -4.45 0.29 6.76
N PRO A 157 -4.69 1.62 6.75
CA PRO A 157 -5.74 2.25 7.54
C PRO A 157 -7.12 2.01 6.89
N TRP A 158 -7.61 0.77 6.96
CA TRP A 158 -8.78 0.29 6.22
C TRP A 158 -10.09 1.00 6.58
N VAL A 159 -10.25 1.46 7.82
CA VAL A 159 -11.40 2.25 8.27
C VAL A 159 -11.34 3.65 7.66
N THR A 160 -10.19 4.32 7.71
CA THR A 160 -9.99 5.63 7.09
C THR A 160 -10.22 5.59 5.59
N LEU A 161 -9.76 4.52 4.93
CA LEU A 161 -9.87 4.36 3.49
C LEU A 161 -11.22 3.82 3.02
N GLY A 162 -12.03 3.23 3.92
CA GLY A 162 -13.20 2.44 3.52
C GLY A 162 -12.84 1.23 2.66
N ALA A 163 -11.64 0.66 2.85
CA ALA A 163 -11.08 -0.41 2.05
C ALA A 163 -11.26 -1.80 2.70
N GLY A 164 -11.03 -2.85 1.91
CA GLY A 164 -10.96 -4.22 2.42
C GLY A 164 -9.85 -4.34 3.48
N PRO A 165 -10.12 -4.92 4.66
CA PRO A 165 -9.21 -4.79 5.79
C PRO A 165 -8.21 -5.97 5.89
N GLN A 166 -8.22 -6.87 4.91
CA GLN A 166 -7.47 -8.13 4.94
C GLN A 166 -7.33 -8.75 3.54
N ASP A 167 -6.36 -9.65 3.38
CA ASP A 167 -6.23 -10.53 2.22
C ASP A 167 -7.16 -11.76 2.29
N ALA A 168 -7.10 -12.61 1.27
CA ALA A 168 -7.93 -13.82 1.16
C ALA A 168 -7.55 -14.94 2.16
N TRP A 169 -6.47 -14.77 2.94
CA TRP A 169 -6.05 -15.70 3.99
C TRP A 169 -6.36 -15.16 5.41
N GLY A 170 -6.92 -13.96 5.51
CA GLY A 170 -7.35 -13.37 6.78
C GLY A 170 -6.26 -12.59 7.51
N ASN A 171 -5.26 -12.11 6.76
CA ASN A 171 -4.18 -11.29 7.30
C ASN A 171 -4.36 -9.82 6.90
N ARG A 172 -4.00 -8.90 7.81
CA ARG A 172 -3.99 -7.46 7.54
C ARG A 172 -2.99 -7.16 6.43
N LEU A 173 -3.38 -6.21 5.57
CA LEU A 173 -2.48 -5.68 4.55
C LEU A 173 -1.51 -4.70 5.21
N ARG A 174 -0.23 -4.79 4.88
CA ARG A 174 0.78 -3.82 5.30
C ARG A 174 0.80 -2.64 4.34
N TYR A 175 1.02 -1.45 4.86
CA TYR A 175 1.07 -0.21 4.10
C TYR A 175 2.28 0.61 4.51
N THR A 176 3.04 1.08 3.50
CA THR A 176 4.17 1.98 3.67
C THR A 176 3.93 3.24 2.86
N VAL A 177 4.21 4.41 3.45
CA VAL A 177 4.04 5.72 2.83
C VAL A 177 5.35 6.51 2.86
N SER A 178 5.61 7.26 1.80
CA SER A 178 6.74 8.17 1.74
C SER A 178 6.57 9.34 2.71
N GLU A 179 7.63 9.70 3.43
CA GLU A 179 7.58 10.72 4.50
C GLU A 179 6.99 12.04 4.00
N LYS A 180 7.43 12.51 2.83
CA LYS A 180 7.00 13.79 2.24
C LYS A 180 5.53 13.77 1.82
N PHE A 181 5.02 12.62 1.41
CA PHE A 181 3.66 12.47 0.91
C PHE A 181 2.65 12.30 2.04
N GLY A 182 3.07 11.84 3.22
CA GLY A 182 2.23 11.67 4.40
C GLY A 182 2.00 12.95 5.23
N LYS A 183 2.62 14.09 4.94
CA LYS A 183 2.53 15.29 5.81
C LYS A 183 1.25 16.09 5.57
N ALA A 184 0.26 15.99 6.46
CA ALA A 184 -1.01 16.72 6.34
C ALA A 184 -0.87 18.24 6.49
N LYS A 185 0.19 18.72 7.17
CA LYS A 185 0.39 20.17 7.41
C LYS A 185 0.92 20.93 6.18
N THR A 186 1.68 20.26 5.32
CA THR A 186 2.31 20.89 4.15
C THR A 186 1.79 20.34 2.83
N GLY A 187 1.33 19.09 2.82
CA GLY A 187 1.09 18.33 1.59
C GLY A 187 2.38 18.14 0.77
N PHE A 188 2.29 17.36 -0.29
CA PHE A 188 3.40 17.19 -1.22
C PHE A 188 3.40 18.24 -2.32
N ALA A 189 4.60 18.59 -2.78
CA ALA A 189 4.86 19.50 -3.89
C ALA A 189 5.30 18.77 -5.16
N ARG A 190 5.38 19.50 -6.28
CA ARG A 190 5.85 18.96 -7.56
C ARG A 190 7.25 18.37 -7.51
N THR A 191 8.14 18.94 -6.71
CA THR A 191 9.55 18.53 -6.59
C THR A 191 9.77 17.40 -5.59
N ASP A 192 8.75 17.01 -4.84
CA ASP A 192 8.90 15.92 -3.87
C ASP A 192 9.08 14.59 -4.60
N ALA A 193 10.11 13.88 -4.19
CA ALA A 193 10.48 12.57 -4.68
C ALA A 193 9.89 11.50 -3.76
N GLY A 194 9.44 10.39 -4.34
CA GLY A 194 9.13 9.19 -3.57
C GLY A 194 10.44 8.53 -3.12
N ASP A 195 10.49 8.08 -1.88
CA ASP A 195 11.65 7.47 -1.23
C ASP A 195 11.51 5.96 -1.02
N ILE A 196 10.38 5.36 -1.44
CA ILE A 196 10.17 3.91 -1.46
C ILE A 196 10.81 3.32 -2.73
N GLU A 197 11.54 2.22 -2.54
CA GLU A 197 12.25 1.46 -3.57
C GLU A 197 11.63 0.07 -3.71
N ILE A 198 11.22 -0.32 -4.92
CA ILE A 198 10.77 -1.68 -5.21
C ILE A 198 11.90 -2.43 -5.91
N CYS A 199 12.25 -3.58 -5.35
CA CYS A 199 13.33 -4.43 -5.82
C CYS A 199 12.91 -5.87 -6.08
N SER A 200 13.67 -6.55 -6.94
CA SER A 200 13.52 -7.98 -7.17
C SER A 200 14.21 -8.85 -6.11
N SER A 201 15.03 -8.26 -5.24
CA SER A 201 15.72 -8.91 -4.12
C SER A 201 16.00 -7.92 -2.99
N SER A 202 16.05 -8.42 -1.75
CA SER A 202 16.46 -7.70 -0.54
C SER A 202 17.86 -7.06 -0.61
N THR A 203 18.71 -7.48 -1.56
CA THR A 203 20.11 -7.02 -1.67
C THR A 203 20.39 -6.11 -2.87
N CYS A 204 19.34 -5.65 -3.57
CA CYS A 204 19.49 -4.72 -4.69
C CYS A 204 20.25 -3.45 -4.26
N THR A 205 21.21 -3.02 -5.07
CA THR A 205 21.96 -1.77 -4.82
C THR A 205 21.26 -0.54 -5.37
N THR A 206 20.40 -0.75 -6.38
CA THR A 206 19.55 0.25 -7.03
C THR A 206 18.20 -0.40 -7.29
N PRO A 207 17.08 0.33 -7.17
CA PRO A 207 15.76 -0.20 -7.47
C PRO A 207 15.70 -0.69 -8.93
N ASP A 208 15.38 -1.96 -9.12
CA ASP A 208 15.33 -2.63 -10.42
C ASP A 208 13.90 -2.99 -10.86
N VAL A 209 12.90 -2.80 -9.98
CA VAL A 209 11.47 -2.99 -10.29
C VAL A 209 10.74 -1.65 -10.41
N ALA A 210 10.88 -0.77 -9.42
CA ALA A 210 10.33 0.58 -9.48
C ALA A 210 11.06 1.53 -8.52
N ASP A 211 11.22 2.78 -8.95
CA ASP A 211 11.72 3.89 -8.16
C ASP A 211 10.65 4.98 -7.97
N GLN A 212 10.97 6.00 -7.17
CA GLN A 212 10.09 7.15 -6.93
C GLN A 212 8.69 6.74 -6.45
N VAL A 213 8.61 5.66 -5.66
CA VAL A 213 7.35 5.16 -5.10
C VAL A 213 6.98 5.98 -3.86
N VAL A 214 5.69 6.30 -3.74
CA VAL A 214 5.15 7.16 -2.67
C VAL A 214 4.27 6.40 -1.70
N ALA A 215 3.75 5.24 -2.12
CA ALA A 215 2.98 4.33 -1.30
C ALA A 215 3.11 2.91 -1.85
N ALA A 216 3.17 1.94 -0.95
CA ALA A 216 3.14 0.52 -1.29
C ALA A 216 2.26 -0.25 -0.31
N ILE A 217 1.57 -1.27 -0.83
CA ILE A 217 0.70 -2.15 -0.06
C ILE A 217 1.17 -3.59 -0.27
N ILE A 218 1.29 -4.34 0.82
CA ILE A 218 1.82 -5.71 0.81
C ILE A 218 0.79 -6.64 1.46
N SER A 219 0.55 -7.79 0.83
CA SER A 219 -0.02 -8.98 1.47
C SER A 219 1.09 -10.00 1.64
N HIS A 220 1.19 -10.59 2.84
CA HIS A 220 2.18 -11.62 3.15
C HIS A 220 1.80 -13.03 2.65
N GLY A 221 0.96 -13.07 1.61
CA GLY A 221 0.67 -14.29 0.89
C GLY A 221 -0.03 -15.41 1.68
N PRO A 222 -0.05 -16.62 1.10
CA PRO A 222 -0.58 -17.84 1.71
C PRO A 222 -0.07 -18.21 3.11
N ASN A 223 1.21 -18.02 3.40
CA ASN A 223 1.78 -18.36 4.71
C ASN A 223 1.49 -17.28 5.77
N GLY A 224 1.30 -16.02 5.35
CA GLY A 224 1.01 -14.88 6.20
C GLY A 224 2.16 -14.47 7.11
N TRP A 225 3.37 -14.96 6.91
CA TRP A 225 4.48 -14.74 7.82
C TRP A 225 4.88 -13.27 7.88
N GLY A 226 5.05 -12.74 9.10
CA GLY A 226 5.25 -11.32 9.36
C GLY A 226 3.97 -10.48 9.39
N ALA A 227 2.82 -11.03 8.99
CA ALA A 227 1.54 -10.32 9.06
C ALA A 227 0.89 -10.40 10.45
N ARG A 228 0.00 -9.44 10.71
CA ARG A 228 -1.00 -9.55 11.78
C ARG A 228 -2.28 -10.14 11.22
N SER A 229 -2.78 -11.21 11.82
CA SER A 229 -4.10 -11.77 11.51
C SER A 229 -5.21 -10.82 11.96
N VAL A 230 -6.39 -10.87 11.33
CA VAL A 230 -7.59 -10.12 11.77
C VAL A 230 -8.01 -10.42 13.20
N HIS A 231 -7.58 -11.54 13.78
CA HIS A 231 -7.79 -11.88 15.19
C HIS A 231 -6.78 -11.24 16.14
N GLY A 232 -5.85 -10.42 15.64
CA GLY A 232 -4.85 -9.71 16.43
C GLY A 232 -3.61 -10.53 16.79
N THR A 233 -3.44 -11.72 16.20
CA THR A 233 -2.21 -12.52 16.36
C THR A 233 -1.17 -12.07 15.35
N LEU A 234 0.03 -11.71 15.82
CA LEU A 234 1.19 -11.56 14.95
C LEU A 234 1.69 -12.95 14.55
N LEU A 235 1.80 -13.20 13.25
CA LEU A 235 2.26 -14.47 12.71
C LEU A 235 3.79 -14.57 12.78
N LYS A 236 4.29 -15.79 12.58
CA LYS A 236 5.72 -16.10 12.62
C LYS A 236 6.49 -15.21 11.65
N ASN A 237 7.69 -14.75 12.02
CA ASN A 237 8.57 -14.05 11.08
C ASN A 237 8.97 -14.95 9.90
N PRO A 238 9.09 -14.37 8.69
CA PRO A 238 9.59 -15.09 7.53
C PRO A 238 11.01 -15.61 7.71
N ALA A 239 11.35 -16.66 6.97
CA ALA A 239 12.69 -17.24 6.98
C ALA A 239 13.58 -16.75 5.82
N SER A 240 12.99 -16.38 4.69
CA SER A 240 13.74 -15.86 3.55
C SER A 240 14.10 -14.40 3.76
N ALA A 241 15.27 -13.99 3.27
CA ALA A 241 15.70 -12.59 3.36
C ALA A 241 14.75 -11.65 2.61
N ASP A 242 14.18 -12.12 1.50
CA ASP A 242 13.29 -11.33 0.66
C ASP A 242 11.91 -11.09 1.30
N GLU A 243 11.32 -12.09 1.99
CA GLU A 243 10.08 -11.87 2.75
C GLU A 243 10.35 -11.08 4.04
N LEU A 244 11.51 -11.31 4.68
CA LEU A 244 11.90 -10.54 5.87
C LEU A 244 12.01 -9.05 5.56
N GLU A 245 12.53 -8.69 4.38
CA GLU A 245 12.61 -7.30 3.92
C GLU A 245 11.24 -6.63 3.93
N ASN A 246 10.19 -7.33 3.46
CA ASN A 246 8.83 -6.81 3.45
C ASN A 246 8.21 -6.63 4.85
N THR A 247 8.91 -7.01 5.93
CA THR A 247 8.44 -6.88 7.32
C THR A 247 9.20 -5.84 8.15
N ASN A 248 10.36 -5.37 7.69
CA ASN A 248 11.31 -4.60 8.50
C ASN A 248 10.86 -3.14 8.74
N GLY A 249 9.95 -2.62 7.91
CA GLY A 249 9.39 -1.27 8.01
C GLY A 249 10.28 -0.15 7.46
N ASP A 250 11.32 -0.47 6.70
CA ASP A 250 12.07 0.52 5.94
C ASP A 250 11.43 0.80 4.57
N ASN A 251 12.14 1.54 3.73
CA ASN A 251 11.65 2.00 2.43
C ASN A 251 11.95 1.04 1.28
N ARG A 252 12.58 -0.11 1.52
CA ARG A 252 12.85 -1.11 0.48
C ARG A 252 11.82 -2.23 0.58
N ILE A 253 11.23 -2.56 -0.56
CA ILE A 253 10.19 -3.59 -0.67
C ILE A 253 10.60 -4.56 -1.77
N VAL A 254 10.52 -5.85 -1.49
CA VAL A 254 10.78 -6.90 -2.47
C VAL A 254 9.48 -7.30 -3.14
N SER A 255 9.51 -7.30 -4.48
CA SER A 255 8.45 -7.84 -5.32
C SER A 255 9.06 -8.70 -6.43
N ARG A 256 8.83 -10.01 -6.36
CA ARG A 256 9.32 -10.97 -7.35
C ARG A 256 8.34 -12.11 -7.57
N SER A 257 8.68 -13.01 -8.49
CA SER A 257 7.88 -14.21 -8.73
C SER A 257 7.89 -15.14 -7.51
N PRO A 258 6.75 -15.77 -7.16
CA PRO A 258 6.68 -16.66 -6.01
C PRO A 258 7.60 -17.86 -6.14
N THR A 259 8.17 -18.30 -5.02
CA THR A 259 9.04 -19.48 -4.92
C THR A 259 8.70 -20.34 -3.71
N ALA A 260 8.80 -21.66 -3.87
CA ALA A 260 8.58 -22.61 -2.78
C ALA A 260 9.72 -22.56 -1.73
N ALA A 261 9.45 -23.12 -0.55
CA ALA A 261 10.37 -23.10 0.60
C ALA A 261 11.72 -23.78 0.36
N ASP A 262 11.79 -24.73 -0.57
CA ASP A 262 13.02 -25.45 -0.94
C ASP A 262 13.83 -24.76 -2.05
N SER A 263 13.36 -23.61 -2.54
CA SER A 263 14.08 -22.79 -3.51
C SER A 263 15.41 -22.29 -2.95
N SER A 264 16.44 -22.24 -3.80
CA SER A 264 17.75 -21.69 -3.43
C SER A 264 17.70 -20.22 -3.01
N SER A 265 16.70 -19.47 -3.51
CA SER A 265 16.47 -18.06 -3.17
C SER A 265 15.53 -17.89 -1.96
N GLY A 266 15.14 -18.99 -1.31
CA GLY A 266 14.17 -19.01 -0.21
C GLY A 266 12.72 -18.94 -0.68
N GLU A 267 11.81 -19.20 0.26
CA GLU A 267 10.36 -19.01 0.07
C GLU A 267 10.04 -17.55 -0.25
N PHE A 268 9.07 -17.33 -1.14
CA PHE A 268 8.50 -16.01 -1.37
C PHE A 268 7.09 -16.18 -1.88
N ASP A 269 6.11 -15.73 -1.12
CA ASP A 269 4.70 -15.75 -1.52
C ASP A 269 3.98 -14.40 -1.34
N ASP A 270 4.72 -13.39 -0.88
CA ASP A 270 4.29 -12.00 -0.76
C ASP A 270 3.80 -11.41 -2.09
N LEU A 271 2.76 -10.58 -1.99
CA LEU A 271 2.18 -9.81 -3.09
C LEU A 271 2.25 -8.34 -2.76
N ALA A 272 2.75 -7.52 -3.68
CA ALA A 272 2.84 -6.08 -3.50
C ALA A 272 2.22 -5.32 -4.69
N VAL A 273 1.58 -4.18 -4.38
CA VAL A 273 1.20 -3.15 -5.36
C VAL A 273 1.67 -1.80 -4.86
N TRP A 274 1.88 -0.85 -5.76
CA TRP A 274 2.44 0.45 -5.39
C TRP A 274 1.90 1.60 -6.23
N ILE A 275 2.19 2.81 -5.77
CA ILE A 275 1.84 4.08 -6.40
C ILE A 275 3.14 4.85 -6.59
N SER A 276 3.49 5.16 -7.84
CA SER A 276 4.60 6.08 -8.12
C SER A 276 4.19 7.54 -7.95
N ALA A 277 5.16 8.42 -7.65
CA ALA A 277 4.92 9.87 -7.58
C ALA A 277 4.31 10.42 -8.88
N GLY A 278 4.73 9.89 -10.04
CA GLY A 278 4.17 10.25 -11.34
C GLY A 278 2.68 9.89 -11.47
N GLN A 279 2.31 8.67 -11.09
CA GLN A 279 0.92 8.21 -11.11
C GLN A 279 0.03 9.03 -10.18
N LEU A 280 0.46 9.25 -8.94
CA LEU A 280 -0.32 10.03 -7.97
C LEU A 280 -0.56 11.46 -8.47
N ARG A 281 0.52 12.16 -8.87
CA ARG A 281 0.43 13.54 -9.34
C ARG A 281 -0.45 13.67 -10.59
N GLY A 282 -0.37 12.72 -11.51
CA GLY A 282 -1.21 12.70 -12.71
C GLY A 282 -2.71 12.51 -12.42
N ARG A 283 -3.07 12.01 -11.23
CA ARG A 283 -4.47 11.85 -10.82
C ARG A 283 -5.00 13.02 -9.99
N VAL A 284 -4.17 13.58 -9.12
CA VAL A 284 -4.65 14.53 -8.09
C VAL A 284 -4.34 15.99 -8.40
N CYS A 285 -3.30 16.27 -9.19
CA CYS A 285 -2.87 17.64 -9.43
C CYS A 285 -3.55 18.26 -10.66
N PRO A 286 -3.80 19.58 -10.65
CA PRO A 286 -4.45 20.27 -11.77
C PRO A 286 -3.55 20.30 -13.02
N ALA A 287 -4.15 20.70 -14.15
CA ALA A 287 -3.41 20.97 -15.37
C ALA A 287 -2.34 22.05 -15.10
N GLY A 288 -1.06 21.70 -15.29
CA GLY A 288 0.08 22.54 -14.91
C GLY A 288 0.93 21.98 -13.76
N GLY A 289 0.44 20.93 -13.08
CA GLY A 289 1.17 20.19 -12.05
C GLY A 289 0.80 20.59 -10.62
N CYS A 290 1.41 19.90 -9.65
CA CYS A 290 1.16 20.17 -8.23
C CYS A 290 1.79 21.51 -7.83
N PRO A 291 1.09 22.34 -7.03
CA PRO A 291 1.67 23.56 -6.49
C PRO A 291 2.70 23.32 -5.39
#